data_AF-A0A235IXE6-F1
#
_entry.id   AF-A0A235IXE6-F1
#
_cell.length_a   1.000
_cell.length_b   1.000
_cell.length_c   1.000
_cell.angle_alpha   90.00
_cell.angle_beta   90.00
_cell.angle_gamma   90.00
#
_symmetry.space_group_name_H-M   'P 1'
#
loop_
_entity.id
_entity.type
_entity.pdbx_description
1 polymer ?
#
loop_
_entity_poly.entity_id
_entity_poly.type
_entity_poly.pdbx_seq_one_letter_code
_entity_poly.pdbx_strand_id
1 'polypeptide(L)'
;MQHLRQLLEIENSELAQLLRFSLYGLEATLNQARTEFPLDPGSKICDEVLQELHNLLQPEPLQQNTGWEDPPDDLKLNHLREAFNADSELNYYLGNSQLQSITDSDLWNEIQRKLLRVPEDLAATWRSRTLDLAQEVGAIADNSNLYQLPFIRDEIIYPGLSGTVQTQGLTLYQQALSNPRNPQANVSDLPAAFLFLYMNFIEIDPDLHHALKSVFGFDVISLHSKPEQRDQYIDALSDRFQRTQKAEKNTDPLSILRAWIDMDEAIHSLVFVPPAERYSWWGKLQHESRRILKKVADEAINAGNEVRIRQLSGLYADICASSKDDLQLDCGGIPGEVLTCLRVYARINQDESPGRVIFRSSR
;
A
#
# COMPACT_ATOMS: atom_id res chain seq x y z
N MET A 1 -17.95 -15.76 -26.15
CA MET A 1 -18.06 -15.54 -24.69
C MET A 1 -18.81 -14.23 -24.32
N GLN A 2 -19.87 -13.83 -25.03
CA GLN A 2 -20.46 -12.48 -24.86
C GLN A 2 -21.07 -12.23 -23.47
N HIS A 3 -21.83 -13.18 -22.92
CA HIS A 3 -22.46 -13.01 -21.60
C HIS A 3 -21.49 -13.07 -20.42
N LEU A 4 -20.38 -13.81 -20.56
CA LEU A 4 -19.31 -13.80 -19.55
C LEU A 4 -18.65 -12.43 -19.48
N ARG A 5 -18.42 -11.82 -20.65
CA ARG A 5 -17.83 -10.48 -20.74
C ARG A 5 -18.76 -9.41 -20.14
N GLN A 6 -20.04 -9.44 -20.49
CA GLN A 6 -21.06 -8.56 -19.89
C GLN A 6 -21.12 -8.70 -18.37
N LEU A 7 -20.96 -9.92 -17.83
CA LEU A 7 -20.93 -10.13 -16.39
C LEU A 7 -19.64 -9.57 -15.75
N LEU A 8 -18.48 -9.74 -16.40
CA LEU A 8 -17.19 -9.21 -15.92
C LEU A 8 -17.12 -7.68 -15.90
N GLU A 9 -17.89 -7.00 -16.76
CA GLU A 9 -17.96 -5.53 -16.84
C GLU A 9 -18.83 -4.89 -15.74
N ILE A 10 -19.63 -5.67 -15.01
CA ILE A 10 -20.45 -5.14 -13.92
C ILE A 10 -19.57 -4.83 -12.71
N GLU A 11 -19.32 -3.54 -12.49
CA GLU A 11 -18.61 -3.04 -11.31
C GLU A 11 -19.30 -3.46 -10.01
N ASN A 12 -18.50 -3.81 -8.98
CA ASN A 12 -18.98 -4.20 -7.65
C ASN A 12 -19.90 -5.44 -7.60
N SER A 13 -19.81 -6.34 -8.57
CA SER A 13 -20.55 -7.61 -8.59
C SER A 13 -19.71 -8.78 -8.06
N GLU A 14 -20.16 -9.40 -6.96
CA GLU A 14 -19.57 -10.64 -6.41
C GLU A 14 -19.56 -11.79 -7.44
N LEU A 15 -20.59 -11.85 -8.29
CA LEU A 15 -20.67 -12.84 -9.37
C LEU A 15 -19.64 -12.57 -10.48
N ALA A 16 -19.36 -11.29 -10.77
CA ALA A 16 -18.31 -10.90 -11.69
C ALA A 16 -16.92 -11.24 -11.14
N GLN A 17 -16.73 -11.00 -9.84
CA GLN A 17 -15.48 -11.30 -9.15
C GLN A 17 -15.22 -12.81 -9.07
N LEU A 18 -16.23 -13.60 -8.70
CA LEU A 18 -16.13 -15.06 -8.68
C LEU A 18 -15.90 -15.65 -10.07
N LEU A 19 -16.55 -15.10 -11.10
CA LEU A 19 -16.29 -15.49 -12.49
C LEU A 19 -14.84 -15.16 -12.89
N ARG A 20 -14.34 -13.97 -12.55
CA ARG A 20 -12.96 -13.54 -12.84
C ARG A 20 -11.94 -14.49 -12.19
N PHE A 21 -12.14 -14.85 -10.92
CA PHE A 21 -11.29 -15.83 -10.22
C PHE A 21 -11.32 -17.21 -10.87
N SER A 22 -12.50 -17.67 -11.27
CA SER A 22 -12.67 -18.99 -11.90
C SER A 22 -11.97 -19.06 -13.26
N LEU A 23 -12.00 -17.96 -14.03
CA LEU A 23 -11.33 -17.86 -15.33
C LEU A 23 -9.80 -17.75 -15.19
N TYR A 24 -9.28 -17.00 -14.22
CA TYR A 24 -7.84 -16.99 -13.92
C TYR A 24 -7.34 -18.35 -13.45
N GLY A 25 -8.11 -19.05 -12.61
CA GLY A 25 -7.77 -20.41 -12.18
C GLY A 25 -7.75 -21.40 -13.35
N LEU A 26 -8.68 -21.27 -14.30
CA LEU A 26 -8.71 -22.07 -15.52
C LEU A 26 -7.51 -21.75 -16.43
N GLU A 27 -7.18 -20.48 -16.63
CA GLU A 27 -6.00 -20.05 -17.41
C GLU A 27 -4.70 -20.62 -16.82
N ALA A 28 -4.52 -20.54 -15.49
CA ALA A 28 -3.35 -21.08 -14.81
C ALA A 28 -3.25 -22.61 -14.97
N THR A 29 -4.39 -23.32 -14.82
CA THR A 29 -4.45 -24.78 -14.96
C THR A 29 -4.09 -25.21 -16.39
N LEU A 30 -4.62 -24.51 -17.41
CA LEU A 30 -4.33 -24.78 -18.81
C LEU A 30 -2.88 -24.45 -19.19
N ASN A 31 -2.32 -23.36 -18.65
CA ASN A 31 -0.91 -23.01 -18.84
C ASN A 31 0.04 -24.07 -18.24
N GLN A 32 -0.28 -24.56 -17.05
CA GLN A 32 0.49 -25.64 -16.42
C GLN A 32 0.39 -26.94 -17.24
N ALA A 33 -0.82 -27.35 -17.62
CA ALA A 33 -1.05 -28.55 -18.42
C ALA A 33 -0.36 -28.47 -19.80
N ARG A 34 -0.38 -27.30 -20.45
CA ARG A 34 0.34 -27.04 -21.71
C ARG A 34 1.86 -27.24 -21.57
N THR A 35 2.41 -26.82 -20.44
CA THR A 35 3.86 -26.95 -20.15
C THR A 35 4.25 -28.39 -19.84
N GLU A 36 3.38 -29.11 -19.13
CA GLU A 36 3.60 -30.51 -18.71
C GLU A 36 3.39 -31.51 -19.87
N PHE A 37 2.48 -31.21 -20.80
CA PHE A 37 2.13 -32.09 -21.93
C PHE A 37 2.29 -31.37 -23.30
N PRO A 38 3.52 -30.97 -23.70
CA PRO A 38 3.74 -30.16 -24.90
C PRO A 38 3.48 -30.90 -26.22
N LEU A 39 3.40 -32.23 -26.19
CA LEU A 39 3.12 -33.08 -27.35
C LEU A 39 1.68 -33.60 -27.38
N ASP A 40 0.83 -33.14 -26.46
CA ASP A 40 -0.59 -33.50 -26.44
C ASP A 40 -1.29 -32.99 -27.72
N PRO A 41 -2.11 -33.81 -28.39
CA PRO A 41 -2.82 -33.40 -29.61
C PRO A 41 -3.73 -32.18 -29.42
N GLY A 42 -4.16 -31.91 -28.19
CA GLY A 42 -4.95 -30.74 -27.81
C GLY A 42 -4.13 -29.47 -27.55
N SER A 43 -2.79 -29.52 -27.55
CA SER A 43 -1.92 -28.38 -27.21
C SER A 43 -2.19 -27.13 -28.05
N LYS A 44 -2.42 -27.27 -29.36
CA LYS A 44 -2.76 -26.14 -30.24
C LYS A 44 -4.11 -25.51 -29.92
N ILE A 45 -5.11 -26.32 -29.57
CA ILE A 45 -6.43 -25.82 -29.17
C ILE A 45 -6.35 -25.18 -27.77
N CYS A 46 -5.48 -25.71 -26.90
CA CYS A 46 -5.19 -25.11 -25.60
C CYS A 46 -4.63 -23.69 -25.74
N ASP A 47 -3.74 -23.45 -26.72
CA ASP A 47 -3.25 -22.10 -27.03
C ASP A 47 -4.36 -21.15 -27.47
N GLU A 48 -5.29 -21.60 -28.31
CA GLU A 48 -6.44 -20.81 -28.75
C GLU A 48 -7.38 -20.49 -27.57
N VAL A 49 -7.65 -21.47 -26.70
CA VAL A 49 -8.47 -21.27 -25.50
C VAL A 49 -7.80 -20.30 -24.51
N LEU A 50 -6.49 -20.42 -24.31
CA LEU A 50 -5.72 -19.48 -23.48
C LEU A 50 -5.80 -18.06 -24.04
N GLN A 51 -5.72 -17.89 -25.36
CA GLN A 51 -5.87 -16.59 -25.99
C GLN A 51 -7.29 -16.02 -25.84
N GLU A 52 -8.33 -16.86 -25.94
CA GLU A 52 -9.72 -16.46 -25.70
C GLU A 52 -9.95 -16.02 -24.25
N LEU A 53 -9.40 -16.76 -23.28
CA LEU A 53 -9.45 -16.42 -21.85
C LEU A 53 -8.73 -15.11 -21.57
N HIS A 54 -7.53 -14.95 -22.13
CA HIS A 54 -6.77 -13.72 -22.01
C HIS A 54 -7.56 -12.52 -22.54
N ASN A 55 -8.11 -12.62 -23.76
CA ASN A 55 -8.94 -11.56 -24.34
C ASN A 55 -10.22 -11.29 -23.54
N LEU A 56 -10.76 -12.28 -22.84
CA LEU A 56 -11.94 -12.13 -21.99
C LEU A 56 -11.62 -11.45 -20.65
N LEU A 57 -10.42 -11.67 -20.12
CA LEU A 57 -9.95 -11.14 -18.84
C LEU A 57 -9.31 -9.76 -18.95
N GLN A 58 -8.77 -9.42 -20.13
CA GLN A 58 -8.29 -8.08 -20.41
C GLN A 58 -9.48 -7.09 -20.42
N PRO A 59 -9.41 -6.00 -19.64
CA PRO A 59 -10.37 -4.91 -19.81
C PRO A 59 -10.23 -4.39 -21.24
N GLU A 60 -11.35 -4.26 -21.97
CA GLU A 60 -11.32 -3.51 -23.21
C GLU A 60 -10.85 -2.09 -22.85
N PRO A 61 -9.85 -1.52 -23.55
CA PRO A 61 -9.56 -0.10 -23.38
C PRO A 61 -10.88 0.60 -23.63
N LEU A 62 -11.38 1.31 -22.61
CA LEU A 62 -12.56 2.14 -22.71
C LEU A 62 -12.42 2.91 -24.02
N GLN A 63 -13.24 2.55 -25.01
CA GLN A 63 -13.50 3.44 -26.12
C GLN A 63 -14.20 4.62 -25.47
N GLN A 64 -13.37 5.59 -25.06
CA GLN A 64 -13.79 6.93 -24.74
C GLN A 64 -14.61 7.36 -25.94
N ASN A 65 -15.89 7.61 -25.69
CA ASN A 65 -16.77 8.22 -26.66
C ASN A 65 -16.04 9.43 -27.22
N THR A 66 -15.66 9.32 -28.49
CA THR A 66 -15.04 10.38 -29.27
C THR A 66 -15.94 11.60 -29.24
N GLY A 67 -15.50 12.56 -28.47
CA GLY A 67 -16.02 13.91 -28.41
C GLY A 67 -15.01 14.68 -27.58
N TRP A 68 -14.12 15.40 -28.27
CA TRP A 68 -13.06 16.23 -27.71
C TRP A 68 -11.79 15.47 -27.27
N GLU A 69 -11.11 14.83 -28.23
CA GLU A 69 -9.67 14.58 -28.10
C GLU A 69 -8.92 15.84 -28.56
N ASP A 70 -8.42 16.62 -27.60
CA ASP A 70 -7.22 17.41 -27.85
C ASP A 70 -6.01 16.45 -27.84
N PRO A 71 -4.97 16.70 -28.67
CA PRO A 71 -3.82 15.81 -28.80
C PRO A 71 -3.04 15.66 -27.48
N PRO A 72 -2.24 14.58 -27.32
CA PRO A 72 -1.57 14.20 -26.06
C PRO A 72 -0.42 15.12 -25.59
N ASP A 73 -0.32 16.36 -26.06
CA ASP A 73 0.85 17.23 -25.84
C ASP A 73 0.66 18.37 -24.84
N ASP A 74 -0.54 18.64 -24.30
CA ASP A 74 -0.72 19.75 -23.35
C ASP A 74 -1.49 19.32 -22.08
N LEU A 75 -0.82 18.57 -21.20
CA LEU A 75 -1.27 18.48 -19.80
C LEU A 75 -1.28 19.90 -19.21
N LYS A 76 -2.44 20.36 -18.72
CA LYS A 76 -2.55 21.70 -18.13
C LYS A 76 -1.63 21.84 -16.91
N LEU A 77 -1.38 20.75 -16.21
CA LEU A 77 -0.51 20.70 -15.03
C LEU A 77 0.96 20.37 -15.38
N ASN A 78 1.40 20.47 -16.64
CA ASN A 78 2.77 20.10 -16.99
C ASN A 78 3.84 20.94 -16.27
N HIS A 79 3.60 22.24 -16.08
CA HIS A 79 4.50 23.10 -15.28
C HIS A 79 4.67 22.60 -13.84
N LEU A 80 3.62 22.02 -13.28
CA LEU A 80 3.64 21.43 -11.94
C LEU A 80 4.48 20.14 -11.92
N ARG A 81 4.43 19.31 -12.98
CA ARG A 81 5.35 18.17 -13.16
C ARG A 81 6.81 18.62 -13.22
N GLU A 82 7.11 19.62 -14.05
CA GLU A 82 8.47 20.14 -14.24
C GLU A 82 9.03 20.68 -12.92
N ALA A 83 8.24 21.50 -12.22
CA ALA A 83 8.62 22.05 -10.93
C ALA A 83 8.88 20.95 -9.88
N PHE A 84 8.02 19.94 -9.82
CA PHE A 84 8.14 18.83 -8.86
C PHE A 84 9.38 17.98 -9.12
N ASN A 85 9.61 17.57 -10.38
CA ASN A 85 10.76 16.75 -10.76
C ASN A 85 12.10 17.49 -10.59
N ALA A 86 12.11 18.83 -10.73
CA ALA A 86 13.31 19.65 -10.60
C ALA A 86 13.73 19.91 -9.14
N ASP A 87 12.88 19.60 -8.16
CA ASP A 87 13.14 19.92 -6.76
C ASP A 87 14.10 18.91 -6.12
N SER A 88 15.29 19.39 -5.74
CA SER A 88 16.33 18.55 -5.15
C SER A 88 15.98 18.02 -3.76
N GLU A 89 15.17 18.75 -2.99
CA GLU A 89 14.79 18.35 -1.64
C GLU A 89 13.74 17.23 -1.69
N LEU A 90 12.75 17.33 -2.57
CA LEU A 90 11.82 16.22 -2.86
C LEU A 90 12.57 14.98 -3.36
N ASN A 91 13.49 15.15 -4.32
CA ASN A 91 14.27 14.04 -4.88
C ASN A 91 15.12 13.32 -3.82
N TYR A 92 15.56 14.03 -2.77
CA TYR A 92 16.27 13.40 -1.65
C TYR A 92 15.39 12.38 -0.90
N TYR A 93 14.11 12.68 -0.69
CA TYR A 93 13.18 11.79 0.02
C TYR A 93 12.51 10.75 -0.88
N LEU A 94 12.12 11.15 -2.09
CA LEU A 94 11.33 10.33 -3.01
C LEU A 94 12.18 9.49 -3.96
N GLY A 95 13.49 9.74 -4.01
CA GLY A 95 14.38 9.23 -5.03
C GLY A 95 14.22 9.96 -6.37
N ASN A 96 15.08 9.63 -7.33
CA ASN A 96 15.08 10.26 -8.66
C ASN A 96 14.02 9.67 -9.60
N SER A 97 12.90 9.22 -9.06
CA SER A 97 11.82 8.59 -9.82
C SER A 97 10.94 9.66 -10.46
N GLN A 98 10.87 9.65 -11.79
CA GLN A 98 10.02 10.59 -12.52
C GLN A 98 8.54 10.25 -12.36
N LEU A 99 7.70 11.28 -12.30
CA LEU A 99 6.25 11.16 -12.33
C LEU A 99 5.78 10.43 -13.61
N GLN A 100 4.93 9.42 -13.44
CA GLN A 100 4.49 8.51 -14.53
C GLN A 100 3.10 8.85 -15.08
N SER A 101 2.34 9.71 -14.40
CA SER A 101 0.98 10.07 -14.77
C SER A 101 0.87 10.57 -16.21
N ILE A 102 -0.25 10.26 -16.88
CA ILE A 102 -0.53 10.66 -18.26
C ILE A 102 -1.74 11.59 -18.39
N THR A 103 -2.48 11.83 -17.29
CA THR A 103 -3.60 12.79 -17.24
C THR A 103 -3.35 13.82 -16.13
N ASP A 104 -4.01 14.98 -16.21
CA ASP A 104 -3.93 16.01 -15.15
C ASP A 104 -4.47 15.49 -13.81
N SER A 105 -5.53 14.65 -13.86
CA SER A 105 -6.11 14.03 -12.67
C SER A 105 -5.12 13.07 -12.00
N ASP A 106 -4.47 12.21 -12.79
CA ASP A 106 -3.48 11.27 -12.26
C ASP A 106 -2.27 12.02 -11.73
N LEU A 107 -1.81 13.05 -12.44
CA LEU A 107 -0.65 13.85 -12.05
C LEU A 107 -0.88 14.57 -10.72
N TRP A 108 -2.05 15.17 -10.54
CA TRP A 108 -2.44 15.77 -9.27
C TRP A 108 -2.37 14.74 -8.14
N ASN A 109 -3.03 13.60 -8.32
CA ASN A 109 -3.11 12.56 -7.31
C ASN A 109 -1.76 11.91 -6.99
N GLU A 110 -0.95 11.62 -8.01
CA GLU A 110 0.39 11.06 -7.85
C GLU A 110 1.26 11.99 -7.01
N ILE A 111 1.24 13.29 -7.30
CA ILE A 111 2.01 14.28 -6.54
C ILE A 111 1.51 14.37 -5.10
N GLN A 112 0.20 14.49 -4.89
CA GLN A 112 -0.34 14.58 -3.54
C GLN A 112 -0.03 13.33 -2.70
N ARG A 113 -0.07 12.14 -3.30
CA ARG A 113 0.34 10.88 -2.64
C ARG A 113 1.83 10.83 -2.36
N LYS A 114 2.70 11.27 -3.28
CA LYS A 114 4.14 11.38 -3.03
C LYS A 114 4.44 12.32 -1.86
N LEU A 115 3.70 13.43 -1.72
CA LEU A 115 3.83 14.34 -0.58
C LEU A 115 3.43 13.70 0.77
N LEU A 116 2.73 12.55 0.80
CA LEU A 116 2.48 11.81 2.04
C LEU A 116 3.73 11.13 2.61
N ARG A 117 4.81 11.05 1.82
CA ARG A 117 6.04 10.32 2.14
C ARG A 117 7.19 11.23 2.62
N VAL A 118 7.04 12.54 2.52
CA VAL A 118 8.08 13.53 2.86
C VAL A 118 7.75 14.23 4.20
N PRO A 119 8.71 14.90 4.85
CA PRO A 119 8.45 15.69 6.05
C PRO A 119 7.25 16.64 5.88
N GLU A 120 6.43 16.79 6.93
CA GLU A 120 5.17 17.53 6.83
C GLU A 120 5.32 19.01 6.51
N ASP A 121 6.43 19.64 6.93
CA ASP A 121 6.77 21.02 6.61
C ASP A 121 7.08 21.19 5.11
N LEU A 122 7.85 20.26 4.55
CA LEU A 122 8.09 20.19 3.10
C LEU A 122 6.79 19.90 2.34
N ALA A 123 6.00 18.94 2.81
CA ALA A 123 4.71 18.60 2.22
C ALA A 123 3.74 19.77 2.25
N ALA A 124 3.66 20.53 3.34
CA ALA A 124 2.79 21.70 3.46
C ALA A 124 3.20 22.81 2.47
N THR A 125 4.50 23.07 2.37
CA THR A 125 5.06 24.04 1.41
C THR A 125 4.70 23.65 -0.02
N TRP A 126 4.88 22.37 -0.37
CA TRP A 126 4.55 21.85 -1.68
C TRP A 126 3.04 21.78 -1.96
N ARG A 127 2.21 21.50 -0.95
CA ARG A 127 0.75 21.56 -1.10
C ARG A 127 0.25 22.97 -1.42
N SER A 128 0.82 24.00 -0.77
CA SER A 128 0.52 25.39 -1.14
C SER A 128 0.95 25.68 -2.57
N ARG A 129 2.20 25.34 -2.92
CA ARG A 129 2.76 25.59 -4.25
C ARG A 129 2.00 24.88 -5.37
N THR A 130 1.60 23.63 -5.14
CA THR A 130 0.83 22.84 -6.12
C THR A 130 -0.55 23.44 -6.35
N LEU A 131 -1.19 23.96 -5.30
CA LEU A 131 -2.46 24.68 -5.43
C LEU A 131 -2.30 26.00 -6.19
N ASP A 132 -1.25 26.78 -5.90
CA ASP A 132 -0.98 28.04 -6.61
C ASP A 132 -0.78 27.77 -8.12
N LEU A 133 0.03 26.78 -8.48
CA LEU A 133 0.26 26.38 -9.87
C LEU A 133 -1.00 25.81 -10.56
N ALA A 134 -1.83 25.07 -9.83
CA ALA A 134 -3.10 24.58 -10.36
C ALA A 134 -4.09 25.74 -10.63
N GLN A 135 -4.09 26.77 -9.77
CA GLN A 135 -4.92 27.96 -9.95
C GLN A 135 -4.53 28.79 -11.18
N GLU A 136 -3.24 28.85 -11.52
CA GLU A 136 -2.75 29.55 -12.72
C GLU A 136 -3.42 29.03 -14.01
N VAL A 137 -3.79 27.75 -14.04
CA VAL A 137 -4.49 27.12 -15.17
C VAL A 137 -6.00 27.05 -14.99
N GLY A 138 -6.56 27.70 -13.96
CA GLY A 138 -7.99 27.80 -13.69
C GLY A 138 -8.59 26.63 -12.91
N ALA A 139 -7.78 25.79 -12.28
CA ALA A 139 -8.24 24.74 -11.38
C ALA A 139 -8.45 25.30 -9.96
N ILE A 140 -9.44 24.78 -9.24
CA ILE A 140 -9.85 25.28 -7.92
C ILE A 140 -9.93 24.10 -6.96
N ALA A 141 -9.34 24.24 -5.77
CA ALA A 141 -9.42 23.22 -4.72
C ALA A 141 -10.88 22.85 -4.40
N ASP A 142 -11.17 21.55 -4.39
CA ASP A 142 -12.51 21.02 -4.11
C ASP A 142 -12.46 19.99 -2.97
N ASN A 143 -13.10 20.33 -1.85
CA ASN A 143 -13.25 19.45 -0.69
C ASN A 143 -14.61 18.72 -0.68
N SER A 144 -15.44 18.90 -1.70
CA SER A 144 -16.76 18.25 -1.80
C SER A 144 -16.71 16.90 -2.50
N ASN A 145 -15.78 16.71 -3.43
CA ASN A 145 -15.57 15.47 -4.18
C ASN A 145 -14.32 14.73 -3.69
N LEU A 146 -14.47 13.88 -2.66
CA LEU A 146 -13.38 13.17 -2.00
C LEU A 146 -13.58 11.66 -2.07
N TYR A 147 -12.54 10.93 -2.47
CA TYR A 147 -12.46 9.48 -2.32
C TYR A 147 -12.26 9.13 -0.85
N GLN A 148 -13.16 8.29 -0.31
CA GLN A 148 -13.25 8.00 1.11
C GLN A 148 -12.51 6.72 1.46
N LEU A 149 -11.46 6.86 2.27
CA LEU A 149 -10.71 5.76 2.85
C LEU A 149 -11.26 5.42 4.25
N PRO A 150 -11.58 4.15 4.54
CA PRO A 150 -12.07 3.75 5.84
C PRO A 150 -10.98 3.85 6.90
N PHE A 151 -11.21 4.61 7.97
CA PHE A 151 -10.31 4.67 9.12
C PHE A 151 -11.02 5.08 10.41
N ILE A 152 -10.31 5.18 11.54
CA ILE A 152 -10.91 5.51 12.85
C ILE A 152 -11.21 7.00 13.06
N ARG A 153 -10.86 7.87 12.11
CA ARG A 153 -11.05 9.32 12.19
C ARG A 153 -11.40 9.91 10.82
N ASP A 154 -12.01 11.08 10.85
CA ASP A 154 -12.22 11.90 9.66
C ASP A 154 -11.03 12.84 9.47
N GLU A 155 -10.47 12.87 8.27
CA GLU A 155 -9.32 13.71 7.93
C GLU A 155 -9.24 13.90 6.41
N ILE A 156 -9.34 15.13 5.92
CA ILE A 156 -9.04 15.42 4.51
C ILE A 156 -7.52 15.33 4.34
N ILE A 157 -7.06 14.33 3.58
CA ILE A 157 -5.63 14.10 3.33
C ILE A 157 -5.13 15.12 2.30
N TYR A 158 -5.87 15.30 1.22
CA TYR A 158 -5.64 16.36 0.23
C TYR A 158 -6.93 16.68 -0.55
N PRO A 159 -7.11 17.92 -1.02
CA PRO A 159 -8.28 18.32 -1.78
C PRO A 159 -8.27 17.74 -3.20
N GLY A 160 -9.46 17.59 -3.78
CA GLY A 160 -9.61 17.41 -5.21
C GLY A 160 -9.43 18.73 -5.96
N LEU A 161 -9.68 18.70 -7.26
CA LEU A 161 -9.78 19.91 -8.08
C LEU A 161 -11.13 19.95 -8.79
N SER A 162 -11.60 21.17 -9.00
CA SER A 162 -12.73 21.54 -9.86
C SER A 162 -12.29 22.63 -10.84
N GLY A 163 -13.18 23.05 -11.75
CA GLY A 163 -12.86 24.05 -12.76
C GLY A 163 -12.26 23.43 -14.03
N THR A 164 -11.12 23.94 -14.48
CA THR A 164 -10.47 23.51 -15.73
C THR A 164 -9.84 22.12 -15.66
N VAL A 165 -9.50 21.65 -14.45
CA VAL A 165 -9.08 20.29 -14.12
C VAL A 165 -10.04 19.76 -13.06
N GLN A 166 -10.61 18.57 -13.28
CA GLN A 166 -11.52 17.94 -12.34
C GLN A 166 -10.91 16.62 -11.84
N THR A 167 -10.77 16.48 -10.53
CA THR A 167 -10.26 15.25 -9.92
C THR A 167 -10.73 15.12 -8.47
N GLN A 168 -10.85 13.88 -8.00
CA GLN A 168 -11.22 13.61 -6.61
C GLN A 168 -10.04 13.87 -5.67
N GLY A 169 -10.33 14.41 -4.50
CA GLY A 169 -9.37 14.43 -3.39
C GLY A 169 -9.39 13.12 -2.62
N LEU A 170 -8.68 13.10 -1.50
CA LEU A 170 -8.58 11.92 -0.64
C LEU A 170 -8.90 12.28 0.80
N THR A 171 -9.72 11.47 1.46
CA THR A 171 -10.08 11.67 2.87
C THR A 171 -10.10 10.35 3.62
N LEU A 172 -9.70 10.37 4.89
CA LEU A 172 -10.11 9.37 5.86
C LEU A 172 -11.56 9.66 6.26
N TYR A 173 -12.38 8.61 6.39
CA TYR A 173 -13.77 8.73 6.79
C TYR A 173 -14.18 7.60 7.75
N GLN A 174 -14.65 7.96 8.93
CA GLN A 174 -14.97 7.02 10.00
C GLN A 174 -16.20 6.18 9.69
N GLN A 175 -17.22 6.76 9.06
CA GLN A 175 -18.44 6.01 8.74
C GLN A 175 -18.22 4.99 7.63
N ALA A 176 -17.20 5.16 6.78
CA ALA A 176 -16.82 4.16 5.79
C ALA A 176 -16.33 2.84 6.44
N LEU A 177 -15.84 2.89 7.69
CA LEU A 177 -15.45 1.70 8.46
C LEU A 177 -16.68 0.87 8.91
N SER A 178 -17.84 1.52 9.06
CA SER A 178 -19.10 0.91 9.55
C SER A 178 -19.93 0.26 8.46
N ASN A 179 -19.40 0.10 7.24
CA ASN A 179 -20.18 -0.32 6.07
C ASN A 179 -20.77 -1.75 6.29
N PRO A 180 -22.05 -2.02 5.93
CA PRO A 180 -22.76 -3.25 6.31
C PRO A 180 -22.23 -4.53 5.65
N ARG A 181 -21.22 -4.45 4.77
CA ARG A 181 -20.53 -5.61 4.20
C ARG A 181 -19.62 -6.33 5.20
N ASN A 182 -19.27 -5.71 6.34
CA ASN A 182 -18.34 -6.27 7.32
C ASN A 182 -18.84 -6.13 8.77
N PRO A 183 -19.74 -7.02 9.25
CA PRO A 183 -20.38 -6.93 10.56
C PRO A 183 -19.45 -7.19 11.77
N GLN A 184 -18.14 -7.37 11.55
CA GLN A 184 -17.17 -7.71 12.59
C GLN A 184 -16.22 -6.56 12.97
N ALA A 185 -16.21 -5.45 12.22
CA ALA A 185 -15.38 -4.30 12.54
C ALA A 185 -16.13 -3.36 13.51
N ASN A 186 -15.66 -3.30 14.76
CA ASN A 186 -16.06 -2.20 15.63
C ASN A 186 -15.39 -0.91 15.11
N VAL A 187 -16.09 0.22 15.17
CA VAL A 187 -15.61 1.52 14.69
C VAL A 187 -14.32 1.98 15.40
N SER A 188 -13.94 1.33 16.50
CA SER A 188 -12.72 1.54 17.27
C SER A 188 -11.63 0.46 17.09
N ASP A 189 -11.83 -0.52 16.20
CA ASP A 189 -10.88 -1.60 15.92
C ASP A 189 -9.76 -1.09 14.98
N LEU A 190 -8.67 -0.62 15.58
CA LEU A 190 -7.52 -0.08 14.82
C LEU A 190 -6.87 -1.12 13.88
N PRO A 191 -6.67 -2.40 14.27
CA PRO A 191 -6.27 -3.45 13.33
C PRO A 191 -7.14 -3.54 12.07
N ALA A 192 -8.47 -3.49 12.24
CA ALA A 192 -9.40 -3.49 11.11
C ALA A 192 -9.21 -2.24 10.25
N ALA A 193 -9.07 -1.08 10.88
CA ALA A 193 -8.85 0.18 10.18
C ALA A 193 -7.55 0.17 9.35
N PHE A 194 -6.44 -0.38 9.86
CA PHE A 194 -5.22 -0.56 9.07
C PHE A 194 -5.41 -1.49 7.89
N LEU A 195 -6.06 -2.65 8.10
CA LEU A 195 -6.33 -3.61 7.03
C LEU A 195 -7.09 -2.94 5.88
N PHE A 196 -8.22 -2.31 6.16
CA PHE A 196 -9.05 -1.70 5.12
C PHE A 196 -8.37 -0.49 4.48
N LEU A 197 -7.74 0.37 5.28
CA LEU A 197 -6.99 1.51 4.77
C LEU A 197 -5.91 1.07 3.79
N TYR A 198 -5.15 0.02 4.14
CA TYR A 198 -4.06 -0.48 3.31
C TYR A 198 -4.55 -1.18 2.05
N MET A 199 -5.64 -1.95 2.11
CA MET A 199 -6.25 -2.52 0.91
C MET A 199 -6.60 -1.42 -0.10
N ASN A 200 -7.22 -0.33 0.35
CA ASN A 200 -7.57 0.79 -0.52
C ASN A 200 -6.33 1.54 -1.03
N PHE A 201 -5.33 1.78 -0.18
CA PHE A 201 -4.08 2.42 -0.61
C PHE A 201 -3.33 1.61 -1.67
N ILE A 202 -3.30 0.29 -1.53
CA ILE A 202 -2.68 -0.62 -2.49
C ILE A 202 -3.37 -0.52 -3.85
N GLU A 203 -4.67 -0.28 -3.92
CA GLU A 203 -5.39 -0.09 -5.19
C GLU A 203 -5.05 1.23 -5.87
N ILE A 204 -4.86 2.31 -5.11
CA ILE A 204 -4.72 3.67 -5.66
C ILE A 204 -3.28 4.15 -5.79
N ASP A 205 -2.30 3.49 -5.16
CA ASP A 205 -0.90 3.91 -5.18
C ASP A 205 0.02 2.81 -5.76
N PRO A 206 0.51 2.99 -7.01
CA PRO A 206 1.38 2.02 -7.68
C PRO A 206 2.79 1.93 -7.08
N ASP A 207 3.22 2.91 -6.29
CA ASP A 207 4.57 2.95 -5.70
C ASP A 207 4.71 2.03 -4.48
N LEU A 208 3.62 1.38 -4.05
CA LEU A 208 3.62 0.52 -2.87
C LEU A 208 4.30 -0.84 -3.14
N HIS A 209 5.14 -1.21 -2.18
CA HIS A 209 5.86 -2.46 -2.13
C HIS A 209 5.52 -3.17 -0.81
N HIS A 210 5.79 -4.47 -0.77
CA HIS A 210 5.82 -5.18 0.49
C HIS A 210 7.21 -5.74 0.79
N ALA A 211 7.51 -5.82 2.07
CA ALA A 211 8.71 -6.42 2.61
C ALA A 211 8.37 -7.57 3.57
N LEU A 212 7.16 -8.12 3.56
CA LEU A 212 6.69 -9.00 4.64
C LEU A 212 7.35 -10.38 4.55
N LYS A 213 8.07 -10.77 5.62
CA LYS A 213 8.90 -11.99 5.62
C LYS A 213 8.12 -13.25 5.25
N SER A 214 6.87 -13.37 5.75
CA SER A 214 6.02 -14.55 5.51
C SER A 214 5.49 -14.65 4.08
N VAL A 215 5.55 -13.57 3.30
CA VAL A 215 5.17 -13.55 1.88
C VAL A 215 6.41 -13.74 1.01
N PHE A 216 7.39 -12.86 1.18
CA PHE A 216 8.68 -12.96 0.50
C PHE A 216 9.80 -12.39 1.38
N GLY A 217 10.69 -13.27 1.86
CA GLY A 217 11.68 -12.91 2.88
C GLY A 217 12.98 -12.30 2.35
N PHE A 218 13.20 -12.31 1.04
CA PHE A 218 14.52 -12.06 0.46
C PHE A 218 14.69 -10.67 -0.16
N ASP A 219 13.61 -9.92 -0.38
CA ASP A 219 13.65 -8.63 -1.07
C ASP A 219 12.42 -7.77 -0.75
N VAL A 220 12.42 -6.52 -1.23
CA VAL A 220 11.27 -5.61 -1.26
C VAL A 220 10.59 -5.71 -2.63
N ILE A 221 9.34 -6.18 -2.66
CA ILE A 221 8.64 -6.52 -3.90
C ILE A 221 7.51 -5.54 -4.17
N SER A 222 7.45 -4.99 -5.39
CA SER A 222 6.34 -4.14 -5.81
C SER A 222 5.03 -4.94 -5.82
N LEU A 223 3.99 -4.39 -5.18
CA LEU A 223 2.66 -5.00 -5.14
C LEU A 223 1.96 -4.97 -6.51
N HIS A 224 2.44 -4.14 -7.42
CA HIS A 224 1.88 -3.97 -8.76
C HIS A 224 2.70 -4.68 -9.85
N SER A 225 3.80 -5.34 -9.48
CA SER A 225 4.60 -6.12 -10.42
C SER A 225 3.89 -7.40 -10.88
N LYS A 226 3.13 -8.05 -9.97
CA LYS A 226 2.41 -9.31 -10.18
C LYS A 226 1.18 -9.35 -9.27
N PRO A 227 -0.02 -9.69 -9.76
CA PRO A 227 -1.23 -9.77 -8.95
C PRO A 227 -1.09 -10.69 -7.72
N GLU A 228 -0.34 -11.79 -7.83
CA GLU A 228 -0.19 -12.75 -6.74
C GLU A 228 0.54 -12.15 -5.53
N GLN A 229 1.45 -11.20 -5.73
CA GLN A 229 2.17 -10.55 -4.64
C GLN A 229 1.24 -9.68 -3.80
N ARG A 230 0.33 -8.97 -4.46
CA ARG A 230 -0.71 -8.19 -3.82
C ARG A 230 -1.62 -9.09 -2.98
N ASP A 231 -2.14 -10.14 -3.59
CA ASP A 231 -3.13 -11.00 -2.96
C ASP A 231 -2.51 -11.75 -1.76
N GLN A 232 -1.29 -12.27 -1.90
CA GLN A 232 -0.56 -12.90 -0.78
C GLN A 232 -0.29 -11.94 0.38
N TYR A 233 0.03 -10.68 0.09
CA TYR A 233 0.22 -9.67 1.12
C TYR A 233 -1.08 -9.34 1.86
N ILE A 234 -2.19 -9.15 1.12
CA ILE A 234 -3.51 -8.88 1.71
C ILE A 234 -3.99 -10.07 2.55
N ASP A 235 -3.81 -11.29 2.07
CA ASP A 235 -4.15 -12.51 2.82
C ASP A 235 -3.34 -12.61 4.13
N ALA A 236 -2.03 -12.34 4.06
CA ALA A 236 -1.17 -12.36 5.24
C ALA A 236 -1.54 -11.27 6.26
N LEU A 237 -1.91 -10.07 5.81
CA LEU A 237 -2.40 -9.00 6.67
C LEU A 237 -3.75 -9.37 7.32
N SER A 238 -4.65 -9.97 6.55
CA SER A 238 -5.97 -10.41 7.00
C SER A 238 -5.88 -11.55 8.04
N ASP A 239 -5.00 -12.52 7.84
CA ASP A 239 -4.74 -13.59 8.81
C ASP A 239 -4.19 -13.05 10.14
N ARG A 240 -3.26 -12.09 10.09
CA ARG A 240 -2.71 -11.43 11.30
C ARG A 240 -3.77 -10.61 12.04
N PHE A 241 -4.64 -9.93 11.30
CA PHE A 241 -5.80 -9.26 11.88
C PHE A 241 -6.71 -10.26 12.62
N GLN A 242 -7.09 -11.38 11.99
CA GLN A 242 -7.93 -12.41 12.61
C GLN A 242 -7.28 -13.02 13.85
N ARG A 243 -5.96 -13.27 13.83
CA ARG A 243 -5.21 -13.76 14.98
C ARG A 243 -5.20 -12.76 16.13
N THR A 244 -5.06 -11.46 15.82
CA THR A 244 -5.10 -10.38 16.80
C THR A 244 -6.47 -10.33 17.48
N GLN A 245 -7.56 -10.34 16.69
CA GLN A 245 -8.92 -10.40 17.25
C GLN A 245 -9.16 -11.65 18.12
N LYS A 246 -8.63 -12.80 17.70
CA LYS A 246 -8.75 -14.04 18.48
C LYS A 246 -7.96 -13.96 19.79
N ALA A 247 -6.76 -13.37 19.78
CA ALA A 247 -5.95 -13.19 20.96
C ALA A 247 -6.63 -12.24 21.96
N GLU A 248 -7.20 -11.14 21.49
CA GLU A 248 -7.92 -10.16 22.33
C GLU A 248 -9.15 -10.80 23.01
N LYS A 249 -9.86 -11.71 22.34
CA LYS A 249 -10.97 -12.48 22.94
C LYS A 249 -10.51 -13.46 24.04
N ASN A 250 -9.29 -13.97 23.95
CA ASN A 250 -8.74 -14.92 24.93
C ASN A 250 -8.19 -14.23 26.18
N THR A 251 -7.99 -12.90 26.16
CA THR A 251 -7.55 -12.07 27.30
C THR A 251 -6.18 -12.42 27.91
N ASP A 252 -5.40 -13.32 27.31
CA ASP A 252 -4.03 -13.63 27.73
C ASP A 252 -3.06 -12.53 27.25
N PRO A 253 -2.43 -11.75 28.16
CA PRO A 253 -1.59 -10.61 27.78
C PRO A 253 -0.42 -10.99 26.86
N LEU A 254 0.17 -12.19 27.03
CA LEU A 254 1.30 -12.61 26.19
C LEU A 254 0.86 -13.02 24.79
N SER A 255 -0.29 -13.69 24.66
CA SER A 255 -0.89 -14.00 23.36
C SER A 255 -1.27 -12.73 22.61
N ILE A 256 -1.86 -11.74 23.29
CA ILE A 256 -2.21 -10.45 22.70
C ILE A 256 -0.94 -9.72 22.23
N LEU A 257 0.09 -9.65 23.08
CA LEU A 257 1.36 -9.02 22.73
C LEU A 257 2.01 -9.64 21.50
N ARG A 258 2.09 -10.98 21.44
CA ARG A 258 2.66 -11.68 20.29
C ARG A 258 1.88 -11.43 19.00
N ALA A 259 0.55 -11.49 19.07
CA ALA A 259 -0.31 -11.19 17.92
C ALA A 259 -0.14 -9.74 17.44
N TRP A 260 0.02 -8.79 18.36
CA TRP A 260 0.29 -7.39 18.02
C TRP A 260 1.67 -7.15 17.43
N ILE A 261 2.73 -7.85 17.90
CA ILE A 261 4.06 -7.81 17.25
C ILE A 261 3.94 -8.29 15.80
N ASP A 262 3.18 -9.36 15.59
CA ASP A 262 2.93 -9.94 14.27
C ASP A 262 2.15 -8.99 13.34
N MET A 263 1.09 -8.36 13.85
CA MET A 263 0.28 -7.39 13.10
C MET A 263 1.08 -6.13 12.78
N ASP A 264 1.87 -5.64 13.74
CA ASP A 264 2.74 -4.50 13.58
C ASP A 264 3.85 -4.73 12.52
N GLU A 265 4.45 -5.93 12.46
CA GLU A 265 5.39 -6.28 11.39
C GLU A 265 4.71 -6.18 10.02
N ALA A 266 3.49 -6.68 9.87
CA ALA A 266 2.75 -6.57 8.62
C ALA A 266 2.46 -5.10 8.26
N ILE A 267 2.00 -4.29 9.21
CA ILE A 267 1.75 -2.87 8.99
C ILE A 267 3.01 -2.13 8.49
N HIS A 268 4.16 -2.39 9.12
CA HIS A 268 5.43 -1.76 8.74
C HIS A 268 6.09 -2.42 7.51
N SER A 269 5.57 -3.56 7.06
CA SER A 269 6.03 -4.22 5.84
C SER A 269 5.37 -3.68 4.58
N LEU A 270 4.31 -2.87 4.67
CA LEU A 270 3.86 -2.04 3.56
C LEU A 270 4.75 -0.81 3.46
N VAL A 271 5.57 -0.73 2.42
CA VAL A 271 6.63 0.26 2.30
C VAL A 271 6.64 0.91 0.92
N PHE A 272 7.26 2.07 0.84
CA PHE A 272 7.69 2.66 -0.42
C PHE A 272 9.18 2.39 -0.64
N VAL A 273 9.64 2.56 -1.88
CA VAL A 273 11.06 2.55 -2.23
C VAL A 273 11.38 3.87 -2.94
N PRO A 274 12.14 4.80 -2.33
CA PRO A 274 12.62 4.79 -0.94
C PRO A 274 11.53 4.78 0.13
N PRO A 275 11.80 4.23 1.34
CA PRO A 275 10.87 4.28 2.46
C PRO A 275 10.47 5.71 2.82
N ALA A 276 9.20 5.88 3.21
CA ALA A 276 8.67 7.17 3.65
C ALA A 276 9.43 7.69 4.87
N GLU A 277 9.58 9.01 4.95
CA GLU A 277 10.23 9.68 6.08
C GLU A 277 9.41 9.47 7.36
N ARG A 278 10.09 9.34 8.51
CA ARG A 278 9.48 8.98 9.80
C ARG A 278 8.38 9.95 10.26
N TYR A 279 8.59 11.24 10.02
CA TYR A 279 7.71 12.33 10.41
C TYR A 279 6.77 12.77 9.29
N SER A 280 6.79 12.09 8.15
CA SER A 280 5.78 12.22 7.09
C SER A 280 4.40 11.77 7.56
N TRP A 281 3.36 12.10 6.78
CA TRP A 281 2.00 11.62 7.04
C TRP A 281 1.95 10.08 7.12
N TRP A 282 2.58 9.39 6.16
CA TRP A 282 2.64 7.92 6.16
C TRP A 282 3.42 7.36 7.35
N GLY A 283 4.56 7.97 7.68
CA GLY A 283 5.37 7.58 8.83
C GLY A 283 4.61 7.73 10.15
N LYS A 284 3.85 8.82 10.31
CA LYS A 284 2.98 9.03 11.47
C LYS A 284 1.85 8.01 11.55
N LEU A 285 1.22 7.67 10.42
CA LEU A 285 0.20 6.64 10.35
C LEU A 285 0.75 5.29 10.85
N GLN A 286 1.92 4.85 10.37
CA GLN A 286 2.56 3.61 10.86
C GLN A 286 2.94 3.70 12.34
N HIS A 287 3.39 4.88 12.80
CA HIS A 287 3.67 5.13 14.21
C HIS A 287 2.45 4.99 15.14
N GLU A 288 1.22 5.10 14.64
CA GLU A 288 0.03 4.81 15.45
C GLU A 288 -0.02 3.34 15.87
N SER A 289 0.34 2.41 14.98
CA SER A 289 0.48 0.99 15.32
C SER A 289 1.55 0.76 16.40
N ARG A 290 2.71 1.42 16.27
CA ARG A 290 3.79 1.36 17.29
C ARG A 290 3.33 1.83 18.67
N ARG A 291 2.48 2.86 18.73
CA ARG A 291 1.92 3.35 20.00
C ARG A 291 1.00 2.32 20.64
N ILE A 292 0.21 1.59 19.87
CA ILE A 292 -0.63 0.51 20.39
C ILE A 292 0.23 -0.66 20.86
N LEU A 293 1.20 -1.10 20.06
CA LEU A 293 2.12 -2.16 20.46
C LEU A 293 2.81 -1.84 21.80
N LYS A 294 3.21 -0.57 22.00
CA LYS A 294 3.75 -0.13 23.29
C LYS A 294 2.74 -0.27 24.44
N LYS A 295 1.49 0.15 24.25
CA LYS A 295 0.43 -0.01 25.27
C LYS A 295 0.20 -1.48 25.63
N VAL A 296 0.11 -2.34 24.62
CA VAL A 296 -0.06 -3.80 24.80
C VAL A 296 1.15 -4.40 25.54
N ALA A 297 2.36 -3.92 25.26
CA ALA A 297 3.55 -4.32 26.00
C ALA A 297 3.49 -3.88 27.47
N ASP A 298 3.08 -2.64 27.73
CA ASP A 298 2.91 -2.11 29.08
C ASP A 298 1.86 -2.91 29.87
N GLU A 299 0.77 -3.35 29.23
CA GLU A 299 -0.24 -4.24 29.83
C GLU A 299 0.34 -5.61 30.21
N ALA A 300 1.14 -6.22 29.34
CA ALA A 300 1.82 -7.48 29.64
C ALA A 300 2.83 -7.33 30.80
N ILE A 301 3.54 -6.20 30.88
CA ILE A 301 4.44 -5.88 32.00
C ILE A 301 3.64 -5.73 33.30
N ASN A 302 2.52 -5.00 33.27
CA ASN A 302 1.66 -4.80 34.43
C ASN A 302 1.02 -6.11 34.92
N ALA A 303 0.86 -7.10 34.04
CA ALA A 303 0.45 -8.46 34.38
C ALA A 303 1.57 -9.32 34.99
N GLY A 304 2.78 -8.77 35.17
CA GLY A 304 3.92 -9.43 35.83
C GLY A 304 4.89 -10.15 34.90
N ASN A 305 4.81 -9.92 33.59
CA ASN A 305 5.72 -10.54 32.62
C ASN A 305 6.99 -9.71 32.39
N GLU A 306 8.11 -10.36 32.08
CA GLU A 306 9.35 -9.67 31.69
C GLU A 306 9.29 -9.38 30.18
N VAL A 307 8.96 -8.14 29.80
CA VAL A 307 8.85 -7.74 28.39
C VAL A 307 9.81 -6.60 28.08
N ARG A 308 10.56 -6.74 26.99
CA ARG A 308 11.37 -5.67 26.41
C ARG A 308 11.13 -5.59 24.91
N ILE A 309 10.62 -4.46 24.44
CA ILE A 309 10.46 -4.16 23.02
C ILE A 309 11.36 -2.98 22.64
N ARG A 310 12.04 -3.08 21.50
CA ARG A 310 12.91 -2.03 20.97
C ARG A 310 12.71 -1.86 19.46
N GLN A 311 12.31 -0.67 19.05
CA GLN A 311 12.41 -0.25 17.65
C GLN A 311 13.89 -0.05 17.29
N LEU A 312 14.32 -0.65 16.20
CA LEU A 312 15.70 -0.57 15.73
C LEU A 312 15.85 0.63 14.79
N SER A 313 16.85 1.48 15.02
CA SER A 313 17.11 2.70 14.26
C SER A 313 18.55 3.15 14.44
N GLY A 314 19.02 4.09 13.60
CA GLY A 314 20.40 4.60 13.61
C GLY A 314 21.31 3.76 12.72
N LEU A 315 22.61 3.69 13.06
CA LEU A 315 23.58 2.91 12.28
C LEU A 315 23.23 1.42 12.31
N TYR A 316 23.25 0.78 11.14
CA TYR A 316 22.98 -0.65 11.01
C TYR A 316 23.98 -1.48 11.83
N ALA A 317 25.25 -1.07 11.85
CA ALA A 317 26.33 -1.72 12.61
C ALA A 317 26.04 -1.79 14.13
N ASP A 318 25.27 -0.85 14.68
CA ASP A 318 24.93 -0.80 16.10
C ASP A 318 23.76 -1.72 16.48
N ILE A 319 22.96 -2.14 15.49
CA ILE A 319 21.73 -2.91 15.71
C ILE A 319 21.72 -4.29 15.06
N CYS A 320 22.70 -4.62 14.20
CA CYS A 320 22.72 -5.87 13.43
C CYS A 320 22.77 -7.14 14.30
N ALA A 321 23.26 -7.03 15.54
CA ALA A 321 23.22 -8.14 16.51
C ALA A 321 21.81 -8.38 17.10
N SER A 322 20.91 -7.39 17.01
CA SER A 322 19.52 -7.44 17.50
C SER A 322 18.50 -7.62 16.38
N SER A 323 18.94 -7.76 15.13
CA SER A 323 18.10 -7.95 13.95
C SER A 323 18.44 -9.23 13.19
N LYS A 324 17.51 -9.71 12.36
CA LYS A 324 17.68 -10.87 11.49
C LYS A 324 16.76 -10.76 10.28
N ASP A 325 17.22 -11.34 9.16
CA ASP A 325 16.51 -11.35 7.88
C ASP A 325 16.29 -9.93 7.32
N ASP A 326 17.27 -9.05 7.56
CA ASP A 326 17.25 -7.64 7.16
C ASP A 326 17.33 -7.49 5.64
N LEU A 327 16.74 -6.41 5.13
CA LEU A 327 16.75 -6.08 3.71
C LEU A 327 17.65 -4.88 3.45
N GLN A 328 18.39 -4.92 2.34
CA GLN A 328 19.23 -3.83 1.90
C GLN A 328 18.53 -3.07 0.77
N LEU A 329 18.60 -1.74 0.82
CA LEU A 329 18.30 -0.88 -0.32
C LEU A 329 19.53 -0.05 -0.69
N ASP A 330 19.61 0.32 -1.96
CA ASP A 330 20.68 1.17 -2.49
C ASP A 330 20.21 2.64 -2.65
N CYS A 331 18.98 2.96 -2.23
CA CYS A 331 18.37 4.28 -2.33
C CYS A 331 17.71 4.73 -1.01
N GLY A 332 17.52 6.05 -0.87
CA GLY A 332 16.89 6.68 0.31
C GLY A 332 17.80 6.84 1.52
N GLY A 333 17.52 7.82 2.39
CA GLY A 333 18.15 8.01 3.71
C GLY A 333 19.68 8.15 3.68
N ILE A 334 20.38 7.73 4.73
CA ILE A 334 21.84 7.88 4.88
C ILE A 334 22.53 6.51 4.72
N PRO A 335 23.63 6.39 3.93
CA PRO A 335 24.39 5.14 3.79
C PRO A 335 24.84 4.55 5.12
N GLY A 336 24.55 3.26 5.33
CA GLY A 336 24.86 2.55 6.58
C GLY A 336 23.81 2.71 7.69
N GLU A 337 22.75 3.49 7.49
CA GLU A 337 21.67 3.65 8.47
C GLU A 337 20.46 2.76 8.18
N VAL A 338 19.74 2.43 9.25
CA VAL A 338 18.40 1.84 9.19
C VAL A 338 17.42 2.86 8.62
N LEU A 339 16.79 2.51 7.50
CA LEU A 339 15.76 3.30 6.85
C LEU A 339 14.39 3.08 7.51
N THR A 340 14.04 1.82 7.79
CA THR A 340 12.80 1.51 8.51
C THR A 340 12.94 0.25 9.35
N CYS A 341 12.22 0.22 10.47
CA CYS A 341 12.10 -0.95 11.33
C CYS A 341 10.82 -1.69 10.95
N LEU A 342 10.95 -2.85 10.30
CA LEU A 342 9.84 -3.72 9.92
C LEU A 342 9.31 -4.45 11.15
N ARG A 343 10.18 -5.18 11.85
CA ARG A 343 9.86 -5.88 13.10
C ARG A 343 10.69 -5.32 14.25
N VAL A 344 10.06 -5.02 15.38
CA VAL A 344 10.78 -4.69 16.61
C VAL A 344 11.60 -5.87 17.12
N TYR A 345 12.72 -5.58 17.76
CA TYR A 345 13.31 -6.55 18.66
C TYR A 345 12.38 -6.73 19.87
N ALA A 346 12.10 -7.97 20.24
CA ALA A 346 11.28 -8.30 21.39
C ALA A 346 11.96 -9.39 22.23
N ARG A 347 11.96 -9.21 23.55
CA ARG A 347 12.27 -10.25 24.53
C ARG A 347 11.08 -10.39 25.46
N ILE A 348 10.51 -11.58 25.52
CA ILE A 348 9.34 -11.91 26.34
C ILE A 348 9.75 -13.09 27.23
N ASN A 349 9.91 -12.83 28.52
CA ASN A 349 10.52 -13.76 29.47
C ASN A 349 11.91 -14.20 28.97
N GLN A 350 12.09 -15.50 28.74
CA GLN A 350 13.34 -16.07 28.25
C GLN A 350 13.39 -16.16 26.70
N ASP A 351 12.28 -15.86 26.02
CA ASP A 351 12.19 -15.97 24.57
C ASP A 351 12.62 -14.66 23.91
N GLU A 352 13.66 -14.72 23.08
CA GLU A 352 14.11 -13.58 22.29
C GLU A 352 13.67 -13.72 20.83
N SER A 353 13.14 -12.64 20.28
CA SER A 353 12.71 -12.49 18.89
C SER A 353 13.48 -11.32 18.26
N PRO A 354 14.39 -11.58 17.31
CA PRO A 354 15.19 -10.54 16.68
C PRO A 354 14.29 -9.61 15.86
N GLY A 355 14.64 -8.32 15.83
CA GLY A 355 13.99 -7.37 14.94
C GLY A 355 14.30 -7.64 13.48
N ARG A 356 13.76 -6.80 12.61
CA ARG A 356 14.02 -6.85 11.17
C ARG A 356 13.94 -5.45 10.60
N VAL A 357 14.91 -5.06 9.80
CA VAL A 357 15.02 -3.70 9.27
C VAL A 357 15.20 -3.68 7.75
N ILE A 358 14.90 -2.54 7.14
CA ILE A 358 15.49 -2.14 5.87
C ILE A 358 16.59 -1.13 6.19
N PHE A 359 17.78 -1.30 5.59
CA PHE A 359 18.91 -0.38 5.77
C PHE A 359 19.49 0.06 4.42
N ARG A 360 20.12 1.24 4.39
CA ARG A 360 20.82 1.71 3.20
C ARG A 360 22.22 1.12 3.15
N SER A 361 22.61 0.55 2.03
CA SER A 361 23.99 0.13 1.79
C SER A 361 24.98 1.28 1.99
N SER A 362 26.16 0.99 2.52
CA SER A 362 27.27 1.96 2.61
C SER A 362 28.09 2.07 1.32
N ARG A 363 27.73 1.32 0.27
CA ARG A 363 28.49 1.21 -0.98
C ARG A 363 28.24 2.37 -1.94
#